data_AF-A0A4V2UCE1-F1
#
_entry.id   AF-A0A4V2UCE1-F1
#
_cell.length_a   1.000
_cell.length_b   1.000
_cell.length_c   1.000
_cell.angle_alpha   90.00
_cell.angle_beta   90.00
_cell.angle_gamma   90.00
#
_symmetry.space_group_name_H-M   'P 1'
#
loop_
_entity.id
_entity.type
_entity.pdbx_description
1 polymer ?
#
loop_
_entity_poly.entity_id
_entity_poly.type
_entity_poly.pdbx_seq_one_letter_code
_entity_poly.pdbx_strand_id
1 'polypeptide(L)'
;MGLMVRRDIDITVICENLGPETRAAFAQIAARLMLMDSHVVSVRFRNDTGRWNKEPASYPDGLYLGLNVRTEEGADWTVDIWAVDQPERQPDLLHLRTLLPRITDKHRRIILTIKRELAARSDKIPSAHVYEAVVDGGVDSVDQFEMWLSTRKG
;
A
#
# COMPACT_ATOMS: atom_id res chain seq x y z
N MET A 1 14.86 -5.10 -2.36
CA MET A 1 13.91 -3.97 -2.26
C MET A 1 14.62 -2.70 -2.73
N GLY A 2 13.94 -1.83 -3.46
CA GLY A 2 14.54 -0.63 -4.08
C GLY A 2 13.60 0.08 -5.07
N LEU A 3 12.28 -0.01 -4.84
CA LEU A 3 11.22 0.47 -5.75
C LEU A 3 10.34 1.54 -5.09
N MET A 4 10.88 2.19 -4.06
CA MET A 4 10.25 3.25 -3.29
C MET A 4 10.58 4.59 -3.97
N VAL A 5 9.55 5.35 -4.32
CA VAL A 5 9.67 6.69 -4.94
C VAL A 5 8.95 7.76 -4.12
N ARG A 6 8.17 7.35 -3.13
CA ARG A 6 7.47 8.21 -2.17
C ARG A 6 7.89 7.80 -0.76
N ARG A 7 7.64 8.68 0.21
CA ARG A 7 7.92 8.45 1.63
C ARG A 7 6.72 7.73 2.25
N ASP A 8 6.44 6.54 1.75
CA ASP A 8 5.31 5.70 2.15
C ASP A 8 5.77 4.34 2.68
N ILE A 9 5.17 3.90 3.77
CA ILE A 9 5.42 2.59 4.38
C ILE A 9 4.09 1.88 4.57
N ASP A 10 3.95 0.71 3.97
CA ASP A 10 2.82 -0.19 4.17
C ASP A 10 3.22 -1.34 5.11
N ILE A 11 2.42 -1.57 6.15
CA ILE A 11 2.56 -2.67 7.09
C ILE A 11 1.27 -3.47 7.13
N THR A 12 1.34 -4.74 6.78
CA THR A 12 0.21 -5.67 6.92
C THR A 12 0.49 -6.64 8.08
N VAL A 13 -0.38 -6.58 9.09
CA VAL A 13 -0.37 -7.44 10.28
C VAL A 13 -1.40 -8.55 10.08
N ILE A 14 -0.94 -9.79 10.15
CA ILE A 14 -1.82 -10.96 10.09
C ILE A 14 -2.29 -11.29 11.51
N CYS A 15 -3.60 -11.39 11.70
CA CYS A 15 -4.22 -11.79 12.96
C CYS A 15 -5.17 -12.97 12.76
N GLU A 16 -5.49 -13.68 13.83
CA GLU A 16 -6.40 -14.84 13.75
C GLU A 16 -7.85 -14.46 13.45
N ASN A 17 -8.31 -13.31 13.97
CA ASN A 17 -9.64 -12.76 13.74
C ASN A 17 -9.68 -11.25 14.03
N LEU A 18 -10.67 -10.55 13.50
CA LEU A 18 -10.91 -9.12 13.74
C LEU A 18 -11.92 -8.86 14.88
N GLY A 19 -11.95 -9.74 15.88
CA GLY A 19 -12.84 -9.68 17.04
C GLY A 19 -12.56 -8.53 18.02
N PRO A 20 -13.32 -8.46 19.12
CA PRO A 20 -13.19 -7.38 20.11
C PRO A 20 -11.78 -7.24 20.69
N GLU A 21 -11.08 -8.35 20.94
CA GLU A 21 -9.73 -8.35 21.50
C GLU A 21 -8.72 -7.73 20.53
N THR A 22 -8.71 -8.18 19.27
CA THR A 22 -7.87 -7.60 18.21
C THR A 22 -8.16 -6.10 18.03
N ARG A 23 -9.43 -5.71 18.03
CA ARG A 23 -9.81 -4.29 17.94
C ARG A 23 -9.30 -3.48 19.12
N ALA A 24 -9.40 -4.01 20.35
CA ALA A 24 -8.89 -3.36 21.54
C ALA A 24 -7.37 -3.21 21.49
N ALA A 25 -6.64 -4.26 21.09
CA ALA A 25 -5.19 -4.22 20.91
C ALA A 25 -4.78 -3.19 19.84
N PHE A 26 -5.49 -3.16 18.70
CA PHE A 26 -5.22 -2.22 17.62
C PHE A 26 -5.49 -0.76 18.04
N ALA A 27 -6.54 -0.53 18.83
CA ALA A 27 -6.81 0.78 19.44
C ALA A 27 -5.72 1.20 20.43
N GLN A 28 -5.18 0.27 21.23
CA GLN A 28 -4.05 0.57 22.14
C GLN A 28 -2.77 0.90 21.38
N ILE A 29 -2.50 0.22 20.25
CA ILE A 29 -1.39 0.57 19.37
C ILE A 29 -1.58 2.00 18.84
N ALA A 30 -2.78 2.34 18.35
CA ALA A 30 -3.10 3.68 17.88
C ALA A 30 -2.86 4.73 18.98
N ALA A 31 -3.32 4.46 20.21
CA ALA A 31 -3.11 5.36 21.34
C ALA A 31 -1.62 5.57 21.65
N ARG A 32 -0.81 4.52 21.62
CA ARG A 32 0.65 4.64 21.83
C ARG A 32 1.33 5.44 20.71
N LEU A 33 0.89 5.28 19.46
CA LEU A 33 1.40 6.05 18.33
C LEU A 33 1.01 7.53 18.45
N MET A 34 -0.21 7.84 18.92
CA MET A 34 -0.65 9.22 19.16
C MET A 34 0.19 9.94 20.22
N LEU A 35 0.78 9.20 21.17
CA LEU A 35 1.66 9.76 22.20
C LEU A 35 3.08 10.03 21.71
N MET A 36 3.44 9.62 20.49
CA MET A 36 4.73 9.93 19.87
C MET A 36 4.69 11.31 19.19
N ASP A 37 4.31 12.33 19.96
CA ASP A 37 4.01 13.70 19.51
C ASP A 37 5.20 14.46 18.90
N SER A 38 6.43 13.99 19.14
CA SER A 38 7.63 14.52 18.49
C SER A 38 7.70 14.21 17.00
N HIS A 39 6.96 13.21 16.52
CA HIS A 39 7.02 12.73 15.13
C HIS A 39 5.64 12.54 14.50
N VAL A 40 4.67 12.01 15.25
CA VAL A 40 3.34 11.66 14.73
C VAL A 40 2.46 12.91 14.70
N VAL A 41 2.12 13.35 13.49
CA VAL A 41 1.28 14.52 13.24
C VAL A 41 -0.20 14.16 13.31
N SER A 42 -0.57 12.97 12.84
CA SER A 42 -1.95 12.51 12.91
C SER A 42 -2.06 11.00 12.84
N VAL A 43 -3.08 10.45 13.50
CA VAL A 43 -3.47 9.03 13.41
C VAL A 43 -4.93 8.96 12.96
N ARG A 44 -5.20 8.20 11.90
CA ARG A 44 -6.55 7.94 11.38
C ARG A 44 -6.87 6.47 11.55
N PHE A 45 -7.94 6.17 12.28
CA PHE A 45 -8.51 4.83 12.31
C PHE A 45 -9.61 4.67 11.25
N ARG A 46 -9.65 3.51 10.59
CA ARG A 46 -10.79 3.06 9.79
C ARG A 46 -11.13 1.62 10.16
N ASN A 47 -12.41 1.40 10.45
CA ASN A 47 -12.96 0.06 10.55
C ASN A 47 -13.53 -0.34 9.19
N ASP A 48 -12.90 -1.28 8.52
CA ASP A 48 -13.29 -1.77 7.19
C ASP A 48 -13.74 -3.25 7.29
N THR A 49 -14.61 -3.54 8.28
CA THR A 49 -15.12 -4.90 8.54
C THR A 49 -16.63 -5.01 8.32
N GLY A 50 -17.07 -6.17 7.84
CA GLY A 50 -18.47 -6.51 7.63
C GLY A 50 -19.20 -5.46 6.80
N ARG A 51 -20.26 -4.87 7.35
CA ARG A 51 -21.05 -3.84 6.66
C ARG A 51 -20.28 -2.55 6.32
N TRP A 52 -19.12 -2.34 6.92
CA TRP A 52 -18.29 -1.16 6.67
C TRP A 52 -17.30 -1.38 5.54
N ASN A 53 -17.00 -2.63 5.20
CA ASN A 53 -16.20 -2.98 4.03
C ASN A 53 -16.98 -2.65 2.75
N LYS A 54 -16.45 -1.72 1.97
CA LYS A 54 -17.11 -1.22 0.75
C LYS A 54 -16.87 -2.09 -0.47
N GLU A 55 -15.79 -2.87 -0.49
CA GLU A 55 -15.45 -3.74 -1.62
C GLU A 55 -15.07 -5.14 -1.12
N PRO A 56 -15.98 -5.83 -0.40
CA PRO A 56 -15.69 -7.11 0.23
C PRO A 56 -15.43 -8.24 -0.77
N ALA A 57 -15.66 -8.02 -2.07
CA ALA A 57 -15.26 -8.93 -3.14
C ALA A 57 -13.78 -8.76 -3.54
N SER A 58 -13.24 -7.54 -3.40
CA SER A 58 -11.92 -7.15 -3.89
C SER A 58 -10.82 -7.30 -2.83
N TYR A 59 -11.14 -7.07 -1.55
CA TYR A 59 -10.18 -7.14 -0.45
C TYR A 59 -10.84 -7.67 0.84
N PRO A 60 -10.06 -8.25 1.77
CA PRO A 60 -10.61 -8.84 3.00
C PRO A 60 -11.12 -7.76 3.96
N ASP A 61 -11.85 -8.18 4.98
CA ASP A 61 -12.11 -7.31 6.11
C ASP A 61 -10.79 -6.88 6.78
N GLY A 62 -10.77 -5.66 7.33
CA GLY A 62 -9.58 -5.17 7.98
C GLY A 62 -9.79 -3.98 8.92
N LEU A 63 -8.83 -3.80 9.82
CA LEU A 63 -8.68 -2.59 10.62
C LEU A 63 -7.49 -1.81 10.09
N TYR A 64 -7.65 -0.50 9.94
CA TYR A 64 -6.62 0.36 9.36
C TYR A 64 -6.22 1.49 10.30
N LEU A 65 -4.91 1.74 10.39
CA LEU A 65 -4.32 2.95 10.94
C LEU A 65 -3.48 3.64 9.86
N GLY A 66 -3.86 4.86 9.52
CA GLY A 66 -3.04 5.77 8.69
C GLY A 66 -2.34 6.79 9.57
N LEU A 67 -1.02 6.88 9.47
CA LEU A 67 -0.19 7.85 10.16
C LEU A 67 0.34 8.89 9.18
N ASN A 68 0.31 10.15 9.58
CA ASN A 68 1.21 11.16 9.02
C ASN A 68 2.31 11.39 10.05
N VAL A 69 3.55 11.24 9.61
CA VAL A 69 4.75 11.35 10.45
C VAL A 69 5.67 12.40 9.84
N ARG A 70 6.32 13.20 10.68
CA ARG A 70 7.34 14.16 10.28
C ARG A 70 8.65 13.81 10.99
N THR A 71 9.73 13.69 10.24
CA THR A 71 11.06 13.46 10.81
C THR A 71 11.62 14.75 11.41
N GLU A 72 12.67 14.64 12.23
CA GLU A 72 13.38 15.79 12.79
C GLU A 72 13.92 16.74 11.70
N GLU A 73 14.31 16.20 10.53
CA GLU A 73 14.73 16.99 9.37
C GLU A 73 13.57 17.59 8.57
N GLY A 74 12.32 17.44 9.05
CA GLY A 74 11.11 18.02 8.46
C GLY A 74 10.53 17.22 7.29
N ALA A 75 10.98 15.99 7.06
CA ALA A 75 10.45 15.16 5.97
C ALA A 75 9.12 14.51 6.37
N ASP A 76 8.09 14.69 5.54
CA ASP A 76 6.78 14.05 5.73
C ASP A 76 6.76 12.63 5.18
N TRP A 77 6.21 11.71 5.98
CA TRP A 77 5.99 10.30 5.69
C TRP A 77 4.54 9.92 5.95
N THR A 78 4.04 8.99 5.15
CA THR A 78 2.80 8.27 5.42
C THR A 78 3.13 6.84 5.84
N VAL A 79 2.46 6.35 6.89
CA VAL A 79 2.55 4.95 7.29
C VAL A 79 1.16 4.37 7.35
N ASP A 80 0.91 3.34 6.56
CA ASP A 80 -0.35 2.64 6.44
C ASP A 80 -0.22 1.28 7.10
N ILE A 81 -1.01 1.04 8.16
CA ILE A 81 -1.02 -0.22 8.90
C ILE A 81 -2.38 -0.88 8.75
N TRP A 82 -2.39 -2.11 8.26
CA TRP A 82 -3.59 -2.95 8.16
C TRP A 82 -3.48 -4.15 9.08
N ALA A 83 -4.54 -4.47 9.82
CA ALA A 83 -4.72 -5.77 10.44
C ALA A 83 -5.79 -6.54 9.64
N VAL A 84 -5.46 -7.76 9.22
CA VAL A 84 -6.32 -8.62 8.39
C VAL A 84 -6.32 -10.06 8.90
N ASP A 85 -7.46 -10.75 8.80
CA ASP A 85 -7.62 -12.15 9.18
C ASP A 85 -7.71 -13.13 8.00
N GLN A 86 -7.76 -12.61 6.77
CA GLN A 86 -7.71 -13.36 5.51
C GLN A 86 -6.57 -12.86 4.62
N PRO A 87 -5.30 -13.04 5.03
CA PRO A 87 -4.14 -12.45 4.35
C PRO A 87 -3.96 -12.92 2.91
N GLU A 88 -4.47 -14.08 2.53
CA GLU A 88 -4.46 -14.61 1.17
C GLU A 88 -5.31 -13.78 0.19
N ARG A 89 -6.27 -13.02 0.70
CA ARG A 89 -7.11 -12.11 -0.09
C ARG A 89 -6.56 -10.69 -0.15
N GLN A 90 -5.53 -10.39 0.63
CA GLN A 90 -4.95 -9.06 0.74
C GLN A 90 -4.06 -8.77 -0.50
N PRO A 91 -4.42 -7.79 -1.35
CA PRO A 91 -3.78 -7.63 -2.67
C PRO A 91 -2.28 -7.36 -2.64
N ASP A 92 -1.79 -6.53 -1.70
CA ASP A 92 -0.35 -6.26 -1.56
C ASP A 92 0.42 -7.54 -1.21
N LEU A 93 -0.10 -8.38 -0.32
CA LEU A 93 0.53 -9.66 0.00
C LEU A 93 0.57 -10.61 -1.20
N LEU A 94 -0.49 -10.63 -2.02
CA LEU A 94 -0.50 -11.41 -3.25
C LEU A 94 0.59 -10.94 -4.22
N HIS A 95 0.70 -9.63 -4.47
CA HIS A 95 1.74 -9.07 -5.34
C HIS A 95 3.15 -9.33 -4.81
N LEU A 96 3.36 -9.24 -3.50
CA LEU A 96 4.66 -9.57 -2.88
C LEU A 96 5.05 -11.03 -3.15
N ARG A 97 4.08 -11.96 -3.17
CA ARG A 97 4.35 -13.39 -3.40
C ARG A 97 4.52 -13.73 -4.88
N THR A 98 3.74 -13.11 -5.77
CA THR A 98 3.68 -13.51 -7.18
C THR A 98 4.59 -12.69 -8.09
N LEU A 99 4.73 -11.39 -7.83
CA LEU A 99 5.46 -10.48 -8.71
C LEU A 99 6.91 -10.28 -8.26
N LEU A 100 7.16 -10.06 -6.97
CA LEU A 100 8.53 -9.76 -6.51
C LEU A 100 9.59 -10.80 -6.92
N PRO A 101 9.34 -12.12 -6.86
CA PRO A 101 10.35 -13.11 -7.25
C PRO A 101 10.73 -13.03 -8.73
N ARG A 102 9.87 -12.45 -9.58
CA ARG A 102 10.05 -12.32 -11.03
C ARG A 102 10.67 -10.98 -11.43
N ILE A 103 10.89 -10.07 -10.47
CA ILE A 103 11.47 -8.75 -10.75
C ILE A 103 12.98 -8.87 -10.94
N THR A 104 13.41 -8.66 -12.19
CA THR A 104 14.82 -8.54 -12.59
C THR A 104 15.32 -7.10 -12.39
N ASP A 105 16.63 -6.88 -12.48
CA ASP A 105 17.19 -5.51 -12.45
C ASP A 105 16.71 -4.63 -13.61
N LYS A 106 16.42 -5.24 -14.77
CA LYS A 106 15.78 -4.53 -15.89
C LYS A 106 14.39 -4.06 -15.48
N HIS A 107 13.56 -4.96 -14.93
CA HIS A 107 12.23 -4.60 -14.44
C HIS A 107 12.32 -3.48 -13.39
N ARG A 108 13.29 -3.55 -12.46
CA ARG A 108 13.45 -2.51 -11.43
C ARG A 108 13.68 -1.13 -12.01
N ARG A 109 14.56 -1.00 -13.00
CA ARG A 109 14.83 0.29 -13.65
C ARG A 109 13.61 0.86 -14.35
N ILE A 110 12.85 0.02 -15.05
CA ILE A 110 11.62 0.43 -15.75
C ILE A 110 10.55 0.85 -14.74
N ILE A 111 10.29 0.03 -13.71
CA ILE A 111 9.33 0.32 -12.65
C ILE A 111 9.66 1.65 -11.96
N LEU A 112 10.94 1.88 -11.61
CA LEU A 112 11.36 3.15 -11.00
C LEU A 112 11.14 4.35 -11.92
N THR A 113 11.40 4.18 -13.22
CA THR A 113 11.20 5.25 -14.21
C THR A 113 9.72 5.63 -14.29
N ILE A 114 8.84 4.64 -14.48
CA ILE A 114 7.39 4.85 -14.52
C ILE A 114 6.91 5.46 -13.19
N LYS A 115 7.31 4.89 -12.05
CA LYS A 115 6.89 5.37 -10.74
C LYS A 115 7.32 6.81 -10.46
N ARG A 116 8.49 7.24 -10.92
CA ARG A 116 8.95 8.64 -10.78
C ARG A 116 8.07 9.60 -11.59
N GLU A 117 7.74 9.23 -12.82
CA GLU A 117 6.79 10.02 -13.64
C GLU A 117 5.42 10.11 -12.96
N LEU A 118 4.90 8.99 -12.44
CA LEU A 118 3.64 8.99 -11.69
C LEU A 118 3.72 9.75 -10.36
N ALA A 119 4.91 9.86 -9.75
CA ALA A 119 5.10 10.65 -8.54
C ALA A 119 4.93 12.16 -8.79
N ALA A 120 5.24 12.64 -10.00
CA ALA A 120 5.09 14.02 -10.40
C ALA A 120 3.64 14.41 -10.77
N ARG A 121 2.73 13.44 -10.89
CA ARG A 121 1.35 13.66 -11.30
C ARG A 121 0.37 13.67 -10.13
N SER A 122 -0.82 14.23 -10.37
CA SER A 122 -1.91 14.29 -9.40
C SER A 122 -2.80 13.05 -9.37
N ASP A 123 -2.73 12.19 -10.38
CA ASP A 123 -3.54 10.98 -10.47
C ASP A 123 -3.00 9.85 -9.57
N LYS A 124 -3.91 9.18 -8.88
CA LYS A 124 -3.58 8.03 -8.03
C LYS A 124 -3.74 6.75 -8.83
N ILE A 125 -2.65 6.30 -9.44
CA ILE A 125 -2.58 4.98 -10.08
C ILE A 125 -2.07 3.96 -9.05
N PRO A 126 -2.75 2.82 -8.84
CA PRO A 126 -2.27 1.76 -7.96
C PRO A 126 -0.89 1.26 -8.40
N SER A 127 0.06 1.16 -7.45
CA SER A 127 1.41 0.62 -7.74
C SER A 127 1.36 -0.79 -8.36
N ALA A 128 0.35 -1.58 -7.98
CA ALA A 128 0.02 -2.88 -8.56
C ALA A 128 0.05 -2.88 -10.10
N HIS A 129 -0.60 -1.89 -10.72
CA HIS A 129 -0.67 -1.77 -12.18
C HIS A 129 0.71 -1.58 -12.81
N VAL A 130 1.60 -0.84 -12.15
CA VAL A 130 2.98 -0.66 -12.66
C VAL A 130 3.73 -1.98 -12.64
N TYR A 131 3.60 -2.77 -11.58
CA TYR A 131 4.24 -4.07 -11.49
C TYR A 131 3.69 -5.05 -12.53
N GLU A 132 2.37 -5.16 -12.64
CA GLU A 132 1.71 -6.02 -13.63
C GLU A 132 2.07 -5.62 -15.06
N ALA A 133 2.03 -4.33 -15.39
CA ALA A 133 2.38 -3.84 -16.72
C ALA A 133 3.81 -4.23 -17.12
N VAL A 134 4.78 -4.08 -16.22
CA VAL A 134 6.18 -4.38 -16.52
C VAL A 134 6.47 -5.88 -16.50
N VAL A 135 5.95 -6.60 -15.51
CA VAL A 135 6.30 -8.02 -15.28
C VAL A 135 5.45 -8.97 -16.13
N ASP A 136 4.16 -8.68 -16.28
CA ASP A 136 3.22 -9.51 -17.04
C ASP A 136 2.93 -8.92 -18.42
N GLY A 137 2.78 -7.59 -18.52
CA GLY A 137 2.50 -6.89 -19.77
C GLY A 137 3.72 -6.63 -20.65
N GLY A 138 4.94 -6.87 -20.15
CA GLY A 138 6.18 -6.65 -20.90
C GLY A 138 6.51 -5.18 -21.20
N VAL A 139 5.85 -4.24 -20.51
CA VAL A 139 6.05 -2.79 -20.70
C VAL A 139 7.49 -2.41 -20.35
N ASP A 140 8.12 -1.64 -21.24
CA ASP A 140 9.52 -1.21 -21.11
C ASP A 140 9.74 0.29 -20.96
N SER A 141 8.68 1.09 -21.08
CA SER A 141 8.73 2.55 -21.14
C SER A 141 7.46 3.19 -20.59
N VAL A 142 7.52 4.49 -20.31
CA VAL A 142 6.39 5.26 -19.79
C VAL A 142 5.26 5.36 -20.82
N ASP A 143 5.59 5.57 -22.10
CA ASP A 143 4.59 5.65 -23.16
C ASP A 143 3.83 4.32 -23.33
N GLN A 144 4.55 3.19 -23.29
CA GLN A 144 3.91 1.87 -23.30
C GLN A 144 3.05 1.62 -22.06
N PHE A 145 3.45 2.15 -20.90
CA PHE A 145 2.64 2.07 -19.69
C PHE A 145 1.32 2.82 -19.85
N GLU A 146 1.32 4.02 -20.44
CA GLU A 146 0.09 4.77 -20.71
C GLU A 146 -0.84 4.01 -21.66
N MET A 147 -0.28 3.44 -22.73
CA MET A 147 -1.04 2.60 -23.66
C MET A 147 -1.65 1.39 -22.93
N TRP A 148 -0.86 0.69 -22.12
CA TRP A 148 -1.32 -0.46 -21.34
C TRP A 148 -2.41 -0.07 -20.32
N LEU A 149 -2.32 1.11 -19.71
CA LEU A 149 -3.33 1.59 -18.77
C LEU A 149 -4.65 1.92 -19.48
N SER A 150 -4.59 2.44 -20.71
CA SER A 150 -5.77 2.78 -21.49
C SER A 150 -6.61 1.56 -21.88
N THR A 151 -5.98 0.40 -22.11
CA THR A 151 -6.69 -0.85 -22.46
C THR A 151 -7.39 -1.51 -21.28
N ARG A 152 -7.10 -1.08 -20.04
CA ARG A 152 -7.76 -1.55 -18.81
C ARG A 152 -8.83 -0.60 -18.26
N LYS A 153 -8.91 0.62 -18.81
CA LYS A 153 -9.94 1.61 -18.44
C LYS A 153 -11.22 1.49 -19.29
N GLY A 154 -11.25 0.57 -20.26
CA GLY A 154 -12.44 0.17 -21.03
C GLY A 154 -12.96 -1.17 -20.57
#